data_AF-A0AAU6WLV0-F1
#
_entry.id   AF-A0AAU6WLV0-F1
#
_cell.length_a   1.000
_cell.length_b   1.000
_cell.length_c   1.000
_cell.angle_alpha   90.00
_cell.angle_beta   90.00
_cell.angle_gamma   90.00
#
_symmetry.space_group_name_H-M   'P 1'
#
loop_
_entity.id
_entity.type
_entity.pdbx_description
1 polymer ?
#
loop_
_entity_poly.entity_id
_entity_poly.type
_entity_poly.pdbx_seq_one_letter_code
_entity_poly.pdbx_strand_id
1 'polypeptide(L)'
;MYHGTKAFILSWSEAIREELKDSGITVTALLHGPTDTDFFNKADMNDGKILEDKDNLMSPEEVAIDGYKALMNGDDKVISGLKNKLSVAMTNIATDSMAAHRMGEMQKPVNEK
;
A
#
# COMPACT_ATOMS: atom_id res chain seq x y z
N MET A 1 -6.82 9.82 -8.71
CA MET A 1 -7.21 8.57 -9.39
C MET A 1 -6.55 7.35 -8.75
N TYR A 2 -5.21 7.25 -8.75
CA TYR A 2 -4.48 6.07 -8.24
C TYR A 2 -4.92 5.56 -6.85
N HIS A 3 -4.92 6.41 -5.82
CA HIS A 3 -5.28 6.00 -4.45
C HIS A 3 -6.73 5.54 -4.32
N GLY A 4 -7.65 6.19 -5.04
CA GLY A 4 -9.06 5.77 -5.10
C GLY A 4 -9.22 4.39 -5.73
N THR A 5 -8.47 4.09 -6.80
CA THR A 5 -8.46 2.76 -7.42
C THR A 5 -7.88 1.70 -6.47
N LYS A 6 -6.83 2.01 -5.70
CA LYS A 6 -6.28 1.07 -4.72
C LYS A 6 -7.25 0.79 -3.57
N ALA A 7 -7.99 1.80 -3.10
CA ALA A 7 -9.07 1.61 -2.14
C ALA A 7 -10.20 0.72 -2.70
N PHE A 8 -10.59 0.94 -3.95
CA PHE A 8 -11.56 0.09 -4.64
C PHE A 8 -11.09 -1.37 -4.73
N ILE A 9 -9.84 -1.63 -5.12
CA ILE A 9 -9.29 -2.99 -5.20
C ILE A 9 -9.37 -3.72 -3.86
N LEU A 10 -9.14 -3.01 -2.75
CA LEU A 10 -9.29 -3.59 -1.41
C LEU A 10 -10.72 -4.05 -1.16
N SER A 11 -11.70 -3.14 -1.30
CA SER A 11 -13.11 -3.47 -1.08
C SER A 11 -13.61 -4.54 -2.05
N TRP A 12 -13.14 -4.52 -3.29
CA TRP A 12 -13.47 -5.53 -4.30
C TRP A 12 -12.90 -6.92 -3.92
N SER A 13 -11.66 -6.98 -3.43
CA SER A 13 -11.06 -8.22 -2.95
C SER A 13 -11.80 -8.78 -1.73
N GLU A 14 -12.25 -7.91 -0.82
CA GLU A 14 -13.05 -8.29 0.35
C GLU A 14 -14.41 -8.87 -0.07
N ALA A 15 -15.08 -8.28 -1.06
CA ALA A 15 -16.33 -8.79 -1.60
C ALA A 15 -16.18 -10.17 -2.26
N ILE A 16 -15.18 -10.35 -3.13
CA ILE A 16 -14.92 -11.64 -3.80
C ILE A 16 -14.59 -12.72 -2.78
N ARG A 17 -13.78 -12.40 -1.76
CA ARG A 17 -13.44 -13.37 -0.71
C ARG A 17 -14.70 -13.89 0.00
N GLU A 18 -15.66 -13.01 0.31
CA GLU A 18 -16.92 -13.41 0.94
C GLU A 18 -17.77 -14.28 0.00
N GLU A 19 -17.86 -13.94 -1.29
CA GLU A 19 -18.58 -14.73 -2.29
C GLU A 19 -17.97 -16.14 -2.47
N LEU A 20 -16.66 -16.29 -2.25
CA LEU A 20 -15.91 -17.53 -2.44
C LEU A 20 -15.68 -18.35 -1.16
N LYS A 21 -16.19 -17.94 0.00
CA LYS A 21 -15.84 -18.53 1.31
C LYS A 21 -16.06 -20.05 1.42
N ASP A 22 -17.00 -20.60 0.67
CA ASP A 22 -17.35 -22.04 0.67
C ASP A 22 -16.76 -22.81 -0.53
N SER A 23 -15.91 -22.18 -1.35
CA SER A 23 -15.38 -22.75 -2.60
C SER A 23 -14.01 -23.43 -2.47
N GLY A 24 -13.33 -23.27 -1.34
CA GLY A 24 -11.93 -23.68 -1.16
C GLY A 24 -10.91 -22.78 -1.87
N ILE A 25 -11.34 -21.68 -2.49
CA ILE A 25 -10.46 -20.66 -3.10
C ILE A 25 -10.18 -19.56 -2.08
N THR A 26 -8.90 -19.20 -1.90
CA THR A 26 -8.48 -18.08 -1.06
C THR A 26 -8.20 -16.82 -1.87
N VAL A 27 -8.46 -15.67 -1.26
CA VAL A 27 -8.18 -14.34 -1.84
C VAL A 27 -7.56 -13.46 -0.76
N THR A 28 -6.37 -12.94 -1.04
CA THR A 28 -5.60 -12.09 -0.14
C THR A 28 -5.26 -10.77 -0.80
N ALA A 29 -5.54 -9.66 -0.13
CA ALA A 29 -5.14 -8.33 -0.59
C ALA A 29 -3.74 -7.96 -0.06
N LEU A 30 -2.79 -7.69 -0.96
CA LEU A 30 -1.45 -7.18 -0.62
C LEU A 30 -1.42 -5.65 -0.64
N LEU A 31 -1.28 -5.04 0.53
CA LEU A 31 -1.24 -3.59 0.75
C LEU A 31 0.19 -3.16 1.07
N HIS A 32 1.00 -2.95 0.04
CA HIS A 32 2.38 -2.48 0.21
C HIS A 32 2.44 -0.94 0.26
N GLY A 33 3.44 -0.41 0.98
CA GLY A 33 3.84 0.99 0.89
C GLY A 33 4.79 1.23 -0.28
N PRO A 34 5.59 2.31 -0.24
CA PRO A 34 6.63 2.56 -1.24
C PRO A 34 7.58 1.36 -1.39
N THR A 35 7.83 0.96 -2.64
CA THR A 35 8.65 -0.21 -2.97
C THR A 35 9.65 0.17 -4.05
N ASP A 36 10.91 -0.23 -3.87
CA ASP A 36 12.03 0.08 -4.75
C ASP A 36 11.90 -0.67 -6.09
N THR A 37 11.09 -0.08 -6.97
CA THR A 37 10.77 -0.59 -8.30
C THR A 37 10.82 0.56 -9.30
N ASP A 38 10.77 0.24 -10.59
CA ASP A 38 10.67 1.24 -11.67
C ASP A 38 9.33 2.03 -11.68
N PHE A 39 8.43 1.79 -10.71
CA PHE A 39 7.14 2.46 -10.61
C PHE A 39 7.27 3.99 -10.60
N PHE A 40 8.16 4.54 -9.76
CA PHE A 40 8.28 5.99 -9.60
C PHE A 40 8.82 6.69 -10.85
N ASN A 41 9.71 6.02 -11.59
CA ASN A 41 10.15 6.48 -12.91
C ASN A 41 8.98 6.47 -13.90
N LYS A 42 8.20 5.38 -13.96
CA LYS A 42 7.06 5.24 -14.87
C LYS A 42 5.90 6.16 -14.55
N ALA A 43 5.74 6.52 -13.28
CA ALA A 43 4.70 7.41 -12.79
C ALA A 43 5.11 8.90 -12.85
N ASP A 44 6.34 9.22 -13.26
CA ASP A 44 6.92 10.57 -13.22
C ASP A 44 6.85 11.20 -11.81
N MET A 45 7.24 10.39 -10.81
CA MET A 45 7.13 10.72 -9.38
C MET A 45 8.49 10.83 -8.68
N ASN A 46 9.59 10.90 -9.44
CA ASN A 46 10.96 10.88 -8.89
C ASN A 46 11.30 12.07 -7.99
N ASP A 47 10.60 13.19 -8.15
CA ASP A 47 10.82 14.39 -7.35
C ASP A 47 10.00 14.40 -6.05
N GLY A 48 9.12 13.42 -5.82
CA GLY A 48 8.22 13.41 -4.67
C GLY A 48 8.94 13.21 -3.33
N LYS A 49 8.52 13.92 -2.28
CA LYS A 49 9.03 13.79 -0.91
C LYS A 49 8.98 12.36 -0.37
N ILE A 50 8.07 11.53 -0.87
CA ILE A 50 7.98 10.09 -0.56
C ILE A 50 9.27 9.30 -0.88
N LEU A 51 10.14 9.85 -1.75
CA LEU A 51 11.42 9.25 -2.15
C LEU A 51 12.64 9.94 -1.52
N GLU A 52 12.44 11.00 -0.72
CA GLU A 52 13.53 11.78 -0.12
C GLU A 52 14.39 10.91 0.80
N ASP A 53 13.74 10.02 1.55
CA ASP A 53 14.39 9.03 2.41
C ASP A 53 14.23 7.63 1.79
N LYS A 54 15.31 7.16 1.18
CA LYS A 54 15.37 5.84 0.54
C LYS A 54 15.16 4.68 1.52
N ASP A 55 15.41 4.87 2.81
CA ASP A 55 15.17 3.85 3.84
C ASP A 55 13.66 3.61 4.07
N ASN A 56 12.79 4.42 3.45
CA ASN A 56 11.34 4.21 3.43
C ASN A 56 10.86 3.35 2.26
N LEU A 57 11.73 3.00 1.31
CA LEU A 57 11.43 2.03 0.26
C LEU A 57 11.66 0.61 0.76
N MET A 58 10.70 -0.28 0.53
CA MET A 58 10.91 -1.71 0.73
C MET A 58 11.48 -2.38 -0.51
N SER A 59 12.24 -3.46 -0.33
CA SER A 59 12.65 -4.29 -1.45
C SER A 59 11.43 -5.01 -2.07
N PRO A 60 11.37 -5.17 -3.40
CA PRO A 60 10.31 -5.94 -4.05
C PRO A 60 10.24 -7.39 -3.58
N GLU A 61 11.40 -7.98 -3.25
CA GLU A 61 11.52 -9.35 -2.76
C GLU A 61 10.82 -9.52 -1.40
N GLU A 62 11.05 -8.60 -0.45
CA GLU A 62 10.37 -8.64 0.85
C GLU A 62 8.86 -8.46 0.70
N VAL A 63 8.42 -7.53 -0.15
CA VAL A 63 6.99 -7.33 -0.44
C VAL A 63 6.35 -8.58 -1.02
N ALA A 64 7.04 -9.27 -1.94
CA ALA A 64 6.56 -10.52 -2.53
C ALA A 64 6.50 -11.65 -1.49
N ILE A 65 7.50 -11.76 -0.61
CA ILE A 65 7.53 -12.76 0.46
C ILE A 65 6.39 -12.54 1.45
N ASP A 66 6.12 -11.30 1.84
CA ASP A 66 5.00 -10.95 2.73
C ASP A 66 3.66 -11.35 2.10
N GLY A 67 3.45 -10.99 0.83
CA GLY A 67 2.25 -11.34 0.08
C GLY A 67 2.06 -12.86 -0.06
N TYR A 68 3.14 -13.57 -0.41
CA TYR A 68 3.10 -15.03 -0.57
C TYR A 68 2.77 -15.74 0.74
N LYS A 69 3.42 -15.37 1.85
CA LYS A 69 3.15 -15.98 3.16
C LYS A 69 1.70 -15.75 3.60
N ALA A 70 1.20 -14.52 3.42
CA ALA A 70 -0.18 -14.20 3.77
C ALA A 70 -1.18 -15.01 2.93
N LEU A 71 -0.95 -15.12 1.62
CA LEU A 71 -1.76 -15.93 0.73
C LEU A 71 -1.77 -17.40 1.15
N MET A 72 -0.61 -17.97 1.45
CA MET A 72 -0.48 -19.38 1.86
C MET A 72 -1.10 -19.66 3.23
N ASN A 73 -1.17 -18.66 4.11
CA ASN A 73 -1.83 -18.77 5.41
C ASN A 73 -3.36 -18.58 5.33
N GLY A 74 -3.89 -18.14 4.18
CA GLY A 74 -5.30 -17.79 4.03
C GLY A 74 -5.68 -16.46 4.68
N ASP A 75 -4.70 -15.58 4.90
CA ASP A 75 -4.95 -14.25 5.46
C ASP A 75 -5.80 -13.41 4.50
N ASP A 76 -6.71 -12.62 5.03
CA ASP A 76 -7.64 -11.80 4.24
C ASP A 76 -6.93 -10.62 3.54
N LYS A 77 -5.93 -10.05 4.23
CA LYS A 77 -5.04 -9.00 3.72
C LYS A 77 -3.73 -8.96 4.49
N VAL A 78 -2.71 -8.38 3.86
CA VAL A 78 -1.42 -8.11 4.51
C VAL A 78 -0.94 -6.71 4.16
N ILE A 79 -0.52 -5.97 5.19
CA ILE A 79 0.25 -4.73 5.01
C ILE A 79 1.72 -5.11 5.07
N SER A 80 2.46 -4.89 3.99
CA SER A 80 3.88 -5.28 3.92
C SER A 80 4.78 -4.28 4.63
N GLY A 81 5.68 -4.76 5.49
CA GLY A 81 6.63 -3.95 6.25
C GLY A 81 6.10 -3.29 7.52
N LEU A 82 6.94 -3.24 8.57
CA LEU A 82 6.57 -2.71 9.89
C LEU A 82 6.27 -1.21 9.83
N LYS A 83 7.10 -0.40 9.14
CA LYS A 83 6.88 1.04 8.98
C LYS A 83 5.50 1.34 8.37
N ASN A 84 5.11 0.58 7.34
CA ASN A 84 3.81 0.73 6.68
C ASN A 84 2.65 0.33 7.61
N LYS A 85 2.79 -0.77 8.37
CA LYS A 85 1.81 -1.16 9.39
C LYS A 85 1.58 -0.05 10.42
N LEU A 86 2.65 0.54 10.94
CA LEU A 86 2.54 1.67 11.86
C LEU A 86 1.89 2.89 11.20
N SER A 87 2.27 3.22 9.96
CA SER A 87 1.67 4.34 9.23
C SER A 87 0.17 4.17 9.06
N VAL A 88 -0.30 2.99 8.63
CA VAL A 88 -1.74 2.69 8.47
C VAL A 88 -2.47 2.76 9.81
N ALA A 89 -1.89 2.21 10.88
CA ALA A 89 -2.48 2.28 12.22
C ALA A 89 -2.67 3.74 12.67
N MET A 90 -1.68 4.62 12.43
CA MET A 90 -1.81 6.05 12.72
C MET A 90 -2.89 6.72 11.87
N THR A 91 -2.97 6.37 10.58
CA THR A 91 -3.98 6.93 9.67
C THR A 91 -5.41 6.55 10.08
N ASN A 92 -5.63 5.33 10.59
CA ASN A 92 -6.94 4.88 11.05
C ASN A 92 -7.48 5.61 12.31
N ILE A 93 -6.60 6.30 13.04
CA ILE A 93 -6.97 7.11 14.22
C ILE A 93 -7.10 8.59 13.84
N ALA A 94 -6.45 9.02 12.77
CA ALA A 94 -6.55 10.38 12.26
C ALA A 94 -7.91 10.63 11.58
N THR A 95 -8.29 11.90 11.46
CA THR A 95 -9.44 12.27 10.63
C THR A 95 -9.11 12.13 9.14
N ASP A 96 -10.11 11.90 8.29
CA ASP A 96 -9.93 11.80 6.84
C ASP A 96 -9.22 13.03 6.25
N SER A 97 -9.52 14.23 6.78
CA SER A 97 -8.87 15.48 6.37
C SER A 97 -7.37 15.48 6.68
N MET A 98 -6.97 15.02 7.87
CA MET A 98 -5.57 14.90 8.26
C MET A 98 -4.83 13.84 7.44
N ALA A 99 -5.49 12.69 7.21
CA ALA A 99 -4.95 11.62 6.38
C ALA A 99 -4.72 12.10 4.95
N ALA A 100 -5.71 12.79 4.36
CA ALA A 100 -5.62 13.36 3.02
C ALA A 100 -4.54 14.45 2.93
N HIS A 101 -4.46 15.35 3.92
CA HIS A 101 -3.44 16.39 3.96
C HIS A 101 -2.03 15.79 4.04
N ARG A 102 -1.78 14.84 4.95
CA ARG A 102 -0.50 14.13 5.05
C ARG A 102 -0.14 13.45 3.73
N MET A 103 -1.10 12.80 3.08
CA MET A 103 -0.87 12.13 1.80
C MET A 103 -0.52 13.11 0.68
N GLY A 104 -1.14 14.29 0.70
CA GLY A 104 -0.80 15.40 -0.19
C GLY A 104 0.63 15.91 0.04
N GLU A 105 1.02 16.14 1.30
CA GLU A 105 2.38 16.60 1.63
C GLU A 105 3.46 15.60 1.19
N MET A 106 3.24 14.30 1.37
CA MET A 106 4.22 13.27 0.96
C MET A 106 4.42 13.19 -0.56
N GLN A 107 3.44 13.63 -1.37
CA GLN A 107 3.54 13.60 -2.84
C GLN A 107 4.09 14.89 -3.44
N LYS A 108 4.23 15.97 -2.66
CA LYS A 108 4.81 17.21 -3.16
C LYS A 108 6.25 17.00 -3.61
N PRO A 109 6.73 17.78 -4.60
CA PRO A 109 8.13 17.76 -4.97
C PRO A 109 9.02 18.20 -3.80
N VAL A 110 10.23 17.65 -3.73
CA VAL A 110 11.25 18.02 -2.73
C VAL A 110 11.74 19.46 -2.95
N ASN A 111 11.87 19.88 -4.21
CA ASN A 111 12.23 21.25 -4.57
C ASN A 111 10.99 22.00 -5.11
N GLU A 112 10.67 23.14 -4.52
CA GLU A 112 9.73 24.10 -5.14
C GLU A 112 10.44 24.72 -6.36
N LYS A 113 9.81 24.62 -7.54
CA LYS A 113 10.25 25.37 -8.74
C LYS A 113 9.81 26.82 -8.67
#